data_AF-A0A6L7XQL7-F1
#
_entry.id   AF-A0A6L7XQL7-F1
#
_cell.length_a   1.000
_cell.length_b   1.000
_cell.length_c   1.000
_cell.angle_alpha   90.00
_cell.angle_beta   90.00
_cell.angle_gamma   90.00
#
_symmetry.space_group_name_H-M   'P 1'
#
loop_
_entity.id
_entity.type
_entity.pdbx_description
1 polymer ?
#
loop_
_entity_poly.entity_id
_entity_poly.type
_entity_poly.pdbx_seq_one_letter_code
_entity_poly.pdbx_strand_id
1 'polypeptide(L)'
;MIDGFPTATANGVNVTWAPLVVEPVPGGPERFVAAIAAVSETGETACRRLVDRRRLRTVFGWASPSLGAVADMAVASLGRYLEVNGPTQAGQGVPDLCSWTSPLQGVYLAESRAAYVARFSDVFSRAEQFCLANAPALDSGNESEAQPPMSVRGVVKVVKERSPQLANSLDAEVVLHTTEHAIRFTFYGARLAANVVVLNASRMATSLREARAHLWSLSLVADATGLLFKPSHLELLTGVTEDSAQTRSALDELAFEGRRRSVNVSRVASSEDAAMRIIAQAA
;
A
#
# COMPACT_ATOMS: atom_id res chain seq x y z
N MET A 1 -41.34 -19.53 -20.62
CA MET A 1 -40.37 -20.24 -19.76
C MET A 1 -39.62 -19.14 -19.03
N ILE A 2 -39.92 -18.92 -17.75
CA ILE A 2 -39.31 -17.85 -16.95
C ILE A 2 -38.10 -18.48 -16.27
N ASP A 3 -36.92 -17.98 -16.62
CA ASP A 3 -35.66 -18.31 -15.95
C ASP A 3 -35.81 -18.06 -14.45
N GLY A 4 -35.71 -19.14 -13.68
CA GLY A 4 -35.75 -19.08 -12.22
C GLY A 4 -34.49 -18.39 -11.71
N PHE A 5 -34.65 -17.15 -11.22
CA PHE A 5 -33.61 -16.49 -10.43
C PHE A 5 -33.19 -17.40 -9.27
N PRO A 6 -31.88 -17.56 -8.99
CA PRO A 6 -31.42 -18.41 -7.90
C PRO A 6 -32.04 -17.92 -6.59
N THR A 7 -32.86 -18.76 -5.98
CA THR A 7 -33.50 -18.48 -4.71
C THR A 7 -32.47 -18.68 -3.62
N ALA A 8 -32.26 -17.65 -2.79
CA ALA A 8 -31.40 -17.76 -1.62
C ALA A 8 -31.86 -18.95 -0.76
N THR A 9 -30.92 -19.76 -0.28
CA THR A 9 -31.23 -20.89 0.60
C THR A 9 -32.02 -20.39 1.81
N ALA A 10 -33.19 -20.97 2.08
CA ALA A 10 -34.14 -20.53 3.11
C ALA A 10 -33.59 -20.47 4.56
N ASN A 11 -32.36 -20.92 4.80
CA ASN A 11 -31.74 -21.05 6.12
C ASN A 11 -30.44 -20.22 6.27
N GLY A 12 -30.19 -19.23 5.42
CA GLY A 12 -29.04 -18.34 5.61
C GLY A 12 -29.29 -17.30 6.71
N VAL A 13 -28.21 -16.67 7.15
CA VAL A 13 -28.18 -15.67 8.22
C VAL A 13 -27.63 -14.35 7.69
N ASN A 14 -28.25 -13.23 8.06
CA ASN A 14 -27.69 -11.90 7.83
C ASN A 14 -26.57 -11.62 8.83
N VAL A 15 -25.44 -11.14 8.33
CA VAL A 15 -24.26 -10.81 9.11
C VAL A 15 -23.75 -9.44 8.74
N THR A 16 -23.58 -8.59 9.73
CA THR A 16 -22.88 -7.31 9.61
C THR A 16 -21.42 -7.52 10.02
N TRP A 17 -20.48 -7.03 9.22
CA TRP A 17 -19.06 -7.17 9.50
C TRP A 17 -18.30 -5.88 9.17
N ALA A 18 -17.18 -5.66 9.85
CA ALA A 18 -16.33 -4.50 9.63
C ALA A 18 -14.84 -4.88 9.77
N PRO A 19 -13.96 -4.39 8.86
CA PRO A 19 -12.52 -4.51 9.03
C PRO A 19 -12.01 -3.60 10.17
N LEU A 20 -11.16 -4.13 11.04
CA LEU A 20 -10.36 -3.36 11.98
C LEU A 20 -9.08 -2.91 11.29
N VAL A 21 -8.92 -1.61 11.11
CA VAL A 21 -7.79 -1.00 10.39
C VAL A 21 -6.79 -0.41 11.38
N VAL A 22 -5.51 -0.55 11.06
CA VAL A 22 -4.39 0.09 11.76
C VAL A 22 -3.62 0.98 10.78
N GLU A 23 -3.48 2.24 11.15
CA GLU A 23 -2.67 3.28 10.50
C GLU A 23 -1.45 3.55 11.39
N PRO A 24 -0.24 3.12 11.00
CA PRO A 24 0.99 3.41 11.74
C PRO A 24 1.21 4.91 11.99
N VAL A 25 0.81 5.72 11.01
CA VAL A 25 0.79 7.18 11.09
C VAL A 25 -0.65 7.61 10.82
N PRO A 26 -1.38 8.18 11.79
CA PRO A 26 -2.78 8.59 11.61
C PRO A 26 -2.95 9.53 10.41
N GLY A 27 -3.88 9.21 9.52
CA GLY A 27 -4.12 9.96 8.28
C GLY A 27 -3.06 9.75 7.19
N GLY A 28 -2.08 8.87 7.41
CA GLY A 28 -1.10 8.48 6.42
C GLY A 28 -1.66 7.54 5.35
N PRO A 29 -0.96 7.36 4.22
CA PRO A 29 -1.41 6.46 3.15
C PRO A 29 -1.20 4.97 3.51
N GLU A 30 -0.35 4.67 4.48
CA GLU A 30 -0.04 3.32 4.93
C GLU A 30 -1.07 2.84 5.96
N ARG A 31 -1.72 1.72 5.66
CA ARG A 31 -2.66 1.08 6.57
C ARG A 31 -2.77 -0.41 6.29
N PHE A 32 -3.12 -1.19 7.30
CA PHE A 32 -3.38 -2.61 7.15
C PHE A 32 -4.58 -3.06 7.96
N VAL A 33 -5.22 -4.16 7.55
CA VAL A 33 -6.35 -4.75 8.26
C VAL A 33 -5.82 -5.70 9.33
N ALA A 34 -6.08 -5.39 10.59
CA ALA A 34 -5.69 -6.18 11.75
C ALA A 34 -6.56 -7.42 11.94
N ALA A 35 -7.88 -7.24 11.78
CA ALA A 35 -8.89 -8.25 12.00
C ALA A 35 -10.20 -7.90 11.27
N ILE A 36 -11.13 -8.84 11.28
CA ILE A 36 -12.54 -8.63 10.88
C ILE A 36 -13.41 -8.91 12.10
N ALA A 37 -14.26 -7.96 12.48
CA ALA A 37 -15.36 -8.21 13.40
C ALA A 37 -16.63 -8.52 12.63
N ALA A 38 -17.43 -9.44 13.13
CA ALA A 38 -18.72 -9.80 12.57
C ALA A 38 -19.76 -10.05 13.66
N VAL A 39 -21.00 -9.73 13.33
CA VAL A 39 -22.18 -9.85 14.18
C VAL A 39 -23.33 -10.35 13.32
N SER A 40 -23.95 -11.47 13.70
CA SER A 40 -25.15 -11.98 13.03
C SER A 40 -26.42 -11.34 13.58
N GLU A 41 -27.50 -11.40 12.80
CA GLU A 41 -28.85 -11.07 13.28
C GLU A 41 -29.32 -11.98 14.43
N THR A 42 -28.70 -13.16 14.60
CA THR A 42 -28.97 -14.10 15.70
C THR A 42 -28.19 -13.77 16.98
N GLY A 43 -27.31 -12.77 16.96
CA GLY A 43 -26.45 -12.39 18.09
C GLY A 43 -25.14 -13.17 18.19
N GLU A 44 -24.80 -13.99 17.19
CA GLU A 44 -23.49 -14.61 17.10
C GLU A 44 -22.45 -13.53 16.76
N THR A 45 -21.34 -13.49 17.51
CA THR A 45 -20.28 -12.51 17.29
C THR A 45 -18.92 -13.19 17.25
N ALA A 46 -18.01 -12.66 16.45
CA ALA A 46 -16.61 -13.06 16.49
C ALA A 46 -15.71 -11.99 15.88
N CYS A 47 -14.44 -11.99 16.31
CA CYS A 47 -13.37 -11.20 15.75
C CYS A 47 -12.28 -12.13 15.22
N ARG A 48 -12.07 -12.16 13.90
CA ARG A 48 -11.02 -12.98 13.27
C ARG A 48 -9.80 -12.13 12.96
N ARG A 49 -8.68 -12.45 13.60
CA ARG A 49 -7.38 -11.83 13.34
C ARG A 49 -6.87 -12.19 11.94
N LEU A 50 -6.35 -11.19 11.21
CA LEU A 50 -5.75 -11.36 9.87
C LEU A 50 -4.24 -11.12 9.84
N VAL A 51 -3.69 -10.47 10.86
CA VAL A 51 -2.28 -10.10 10.88
C VAL A 51 -1.38 -11.30 11.08
N ASP A 52 -0.58 -11.58 10.05
CA ASP A 52 0.61 -12.42 10.12
C ASP A 52 1.83 -11.58 10.56
N ARG A 53 2.42 -11.95 11.70
CA ARG A 53 3.61 -11.29 12.26
C ARG A 53 4.81 -11.34 11.32
N ARG A 54 4.96 -12.41 10.52
CA ARG A 54 6.03 -12.50 9.51
C ARG A 54 5.85 -11.46 8.43
N ARG A 55 4.61 -11.27 7.95
CA ARG A 55 4.28 -10.24 6.94
C ARG A 55 4.50 -8.83 7.47
N LEU A 56 4.06 -8.54 8.71
CA LEU A 56 4.34 -7.23 9.33
C LEU A 56 5.84 -6.94 9.39
N ARG A 57 6.67 -7.94 9.71
CA ARG A 57 8.13 -7.79 9.71
C ARG A 57 8.70 -7.50 8.33
N THR A 58 8.19 -8.12 7.28
CA THR A 58 8.62 -7.86 5.91
C THR A 58 8.29 -6.44 5.45
N VAL A 59 7.10 -5.95 5.81
CA VAL A 59 6.60 -4.63 5.39
C VAL A 59 7.26 -3.51 6.21
N PHE A 60 7.17 -3.61 7.54
CA PHE A 60 7.52 -2.54 8.47
C PHE A 60 8.86 -2.73 9.18
N GLY A 61 9.58 -3.81 8.89
CA GLY A 61 10.94 -4.05 9.39
C GLY A 61 11.01 -4.00 10.91
N TRP A 62 11.84 -3.07 11.42
CA TRP A 62 12.11 -2.90 12.84
C TRP A 62 10.90 -2.43 13.65
N ALA A 63 9.91 -1.77 13.04
CA ALA A 63 8.69 -1.30 13.71
C ALA A 63 7.64 -2.41 13.90
N SER A 64 7.85 -3.59 13.29
CA SER A 64 6.87 -4.69 13.31
C SER A 64 6.50 -5.24 14.70
N PRO A 65 7.39 -5.31 15.71
CA PRO A 65 6.99 -5.78 17.03
C PRO A 65 5.97 -4.82 17.67
N SER A 66 6.23 -3.52 17.59
CA SER A 66 5.37 -2.46 18.13
C SER A 66 4.02 -2.40 17.42
N LEU A 67 4.02 -2.41 16.08
CA LEU A 67 2.77 -2.39 15.29
C LEU A 67 1.92 -3.65 15.53
N GLY A 68 2.57 -4.80 15.67
CA GLY A 68 1.82 -6.00 16.00
C GLY A 68 1.28 -5.99 17.43
N ALA A 69 1.95 -5.36 18.40
CA ALA A 69 1.40 -5.16 19.75
C ALA A 69 0.19 -4.22 19.75
N VAL A 70 0.22 -3.15 18.94
CA VAL A 70 -0.94 -2.27 18.69
C VAL A 70 -2.11 -3.07 18.12
N ALA A 71 -1.86 -3.88 17.08
CA ALA A 71 -2.89 -4.74 16.50
C ALA A 71 -3.46 -5.74 17.53
N ASP A 72 -2.63 -6.34 18.36
CA ASP A 72 -3.07 -7.27 19.41
C ASP A 72 -4.00 -6.60 20.42
N MET A 73 -3.61 -5.41 20.90
CA MET A 73 -4.40 -4.64 21.86
C MET A 73 -5.74 -4.21 21.27
N ALA A 74 -5.74 -3.77 20.01
CA ALA A 74 -6.96 -3.39 19.30
C ALA A 74 -7.91 -4.58 19.12
N VAL A 75 -7.39 -5.73 18.69
CA VAL A 75 -8.17 -6.97 18.54
C VAL A 75 -8.73 -7.44 19.87
N ALA A 76 -7.93 -7.39 20.95
CA ALA A 76 -8.39 -7.76 22.29
C ALA A 76 -9.50 -6.82 22.80
N SER A 77 -9.34 -5.51 22.59
CA SER A 77 -10.35 -4.50 22.95
C SER A 77 -11.67 -4.74 22.21
N LEU A 78 -11.60 -4.95 20.90
CA LEU A 78 -12.76 -5.23 20.06
C LEU A 78 -13.42 -6.57 20.42
N GLY A 79 -12.62 -7.62 20.67
CA GLY A 79 -13.11 -8.90 21.15
C GLY A 79 -13.90 -8.76 22.46
N ARG A 80 -13.35 -8.04 23.43
CA ARG A 80 -14.04 -7.75 24.70
C ARG A 80 -15.32 -6.96 24.51
N TYR A 81 -15.33 -5.99 23.60
CA TYR A 81 -16.55 -5.25 23.25
C TYR A 81 -17.64 -6.19 22.71
N LEU A 82 -17.29 -7.09 21.79
CA LEU A 82 -18.21 -8.08 21.25
C LEU A 82 -18.67 -9.09 22.30
N GLU A 83 -17.82 -9.50 23.23
CA GLU A 83 -18.21 -10.40 24.33
C GLU A 83 -19.21 -9.76 25.30
N VAL A 84 -19.03 -8.46 25.60
CA VAL A 84 -19.91 -7.72 26.53
C VAL A 84 -21.24 -7.34 25.88
N ASN A 85 -21.24 -7.00 24.59
CA ASN A 85 -22.42 -6.47 23.88
C ASN A 85 -23.06 -7.47 22.90
N GLY A 86 -22.40 -8.61 22.64
CA GLY A 86 -22.77 -9.57 21.59
C GLY A 86 -23.77 -10.64 21.96
N PRO A 87 -23.72 -11.27 23.15
CA PRO A 87 -24.77 -12.19 23.53
C PRO A 87 -26.07 -11.41 23.68
N THR A 88 -27.08 -11.80 22.91
CA THR A 88 -28.49 -11.52 23.14
C THR A 88 -28.90 -12.11 24.50
N GLN A 89 -28.43 -11.51 25.61
CA GLN A 89 -29.10 -11.68 26.89
C GLN A 89 -30.46 -10.99 26.74
N ALA A 90 -31.45 -11.80 26.35
CA ALA A 90 -32.89 -11.57 26.36
C ALA A 90 -33.31 -10.08 26.48
N GLY A 91 -33.11 -9.30 25.42
CA GLY A 91 -33.66 -7.94 25.32
C GLY A 91 -32.70 -6.85 24.86
N GLN A 92 -31.39 -7.07 24.87
CA GLN A 92 -30.44 -6.16 24.22
C GLN A 92 -30.27 -6.55 22.75
N GLY A 93 -30.52 -5.59 21.85
CA GLY A 93 -30.46 -5.79 20.41
C GLY A 93 -29.07 -6.19 19.91
N VAL A 94 -28.99 -6.53 18.63
CA VAL A 94 -27.73 -6.86 17.94
C VAL A 94 -26.72 -5.73 18.15
N PRO A 95 -25.48 -6.00 18.63
CA PRO A 95 -24.52 -4.94 18.87
C PRO A 95 -24.16 -4.21 17.59
N ASP A 96 -24.19 -2.89 17.67
CA ASP A 96 -23.74 -2.03 16.58
C ASP A 96 -22.21 -1.97 16.59
N LEU A 97 -21.58 -2.44 15.51
CA LEU A 97 -20.13 -2.34 15.34
C LEU A 97 -19.66 -0.87 15.35
N CYS A 98 -20.49 0.07 14.88
CA CYS A 98 -20.15 1.49 14.83
C CYS A 98 -20.05 2.14 16.22
N SER A 99 -20.57 1.48 17.27
CA SER A 99 -20.50 1.98 18.64
C SER A 99 -19.18 1.63 19.35
N TRP A 100 -18.35 0.76 18.78
CA TRP A 100 -17.02 0.51 19.32
C TRP A 100 -16.10 1.70 19.07
N THR A 101 -15.45 2.17 20.13
CA THR A 101 -14.42 3.21 20.05
C THR A 101 -13.05 2.61 20.34
N SER A 102 -12.10 2.91 19.47
CA SER A 102 -10.72 2.44 19.65
C SER A 102 -10.06 3.11 20.86
N PRO A 103 -9.32 2.34 21.70
CA PRO A 103 -8.50 2.92 22.76
C PRO A 103 -7.17 3.51 22.23
N LEU A 104 -6.87 3.34 20.93
CA LEU A 104 -5.62 3.73 20.30
C LEU A 104 -5.87 4.66 19.11
N GLN A 105 -5.07 5.71 18.98
CA GLN A 105 -5.07 6.58 17.81
C GLN A 105 -4.57 5.83 16.57
N GLY A 106 -5.15 6.12 15.40
CA GLY A 106 -4.81 5.42 14.15
C GLY A 106 -5.39 4.01 14.06
N VAL A 107 -6.25 3.61 14.99
CA VAL A 107 -6.96 2.34 14.95
C VAL A 107 -8.45 2.62 14.91
N TYR A 108 -9.18 2.02 13.98
CA TYR A 108 -10.61 2.24 13.81
C TYR A 108 -11.27 1.07 13.08
N LEU A 109 -12.60 0.96 13.21
CA LEU A 109 -13.40 0.09 12.34
C LEU A 109 -13.73 0.84 11.06
N ALA A 110 -13.41 0.23 9.92
CA ALA A 110 -13.86 0.74 8.63
C ALA A 110 -15.38 0.52 8.45
N GLU A 111 -15.93 1.02 7.35
CA GLU A 111 -17.36 0.94 7.04
C GLU A 111 -17.90 -0.49 7.18
N SER A 112 -18.94 -0.62 8.01
CA SER A 112 -19.67 -1.86 8.22
C SER A 112 -20.41 -2.29 6.97
N ARG A 113 -20.43 -3.60 6.71
CA ARG A 113 -21.04 -4.20 5.53
C ARG A 113 -21.96 -5.34 5.93
N ALA A 114 -23.08 -5.47 5.23
CA ALA A 114 -23.99 -6.59 5.41
C ALA A 114 -23.70 -7.69 4.37
N ALA A 115 -23.85 -8.95 4.79
CA ALA A 115 -23.78 -10.11 3.92
C ALA A 115 -24.79 -11.17 4.36
N TYR A 116 -25.43 -11.82 3.39
CA TYR A 116 -26.24 -13.01 3.63
C TYR A 116 -25.39 -14.26 3.38
N VAL A 117 -25.22 -15.10 4.39
CA VAL A 117 -24.34 -16.28 4.37
C VAL A 117 -25.06 -17.53 4.84
N ALA A 118 -24.65 -18.71 4.36
CA ALA A 118 -25.25 -19.97 4.78
C ALA A 118 -24.88 -20.31 6.24
N ARG A 119 -23.64 -20.00 6.64
CA ARG A 119 -23.14 -20.12 8.02
C ARG A 119 -22.43 -18.84 8.41
N PHE A 120 -22.51 -18.46 9.69
CA PHE A 120 -21.84 -17.26 10.22
C PHE A 120 -20.34 -17.24 9.88
N SER A 121 -19.64 -18.37 10.00
CA SER A 121 -18.22 -18.50 9.67
C SER A 121 -17.86 -18.12 8.22
N ASP A 122 -18.81 -18.25 7.27
CA ASP A 122 -18.56 -17.99 5.86
C ASP A 122 -18.37 -16.50 5.57
N VAL A 123 -18.85 -15.62 6.47
CA VAL A 123 -18.70 -14.17 6.34
C VAL A 123 -17.23 -13.79 6.26
N PHE A 124 -16.38 -14.46 7.04
CA PHE A 124 -15.01 -14.05 7.19
C PHE A 124 -14.19 -14.39 5.94
N SER A 125 -14.47 -15.50 5.26
CA SER A 125 -13.80 -15.84 4.00
C SER A 125 -14.12 -14.81 2.91
N ARG A 126 -15.38 -14.35 2.84
CA ARG A 126 -15.79 -13.26 1.92
C ARG A 126 -15.17 -11.92 2.32
N ALA A 127 -15.17 -11.61 3.61
CA ALA A 127 -14.62 -10.38 4.14
C ALA A 127 -13.09 -10.31 3.95
N GLU A 128 -12.37 -11.41 4.09
CA GLU A 128 -10.93 -11.49 3.80
C GLU A 128 -10.65 -11.24 2.32
N GLN A 129 -11.36 -11.91 1.42
CA GLN A 129 -11.23 -11.67 -0.02
C GLN A 129 -11.50 -10.20 -0.36
N PHE A 130 -12.52 -9.61 0.25
CA PHE A 130 -12.83 -8.20 0.08
C PHE A 130 -11.68 -7.30 0.58
N CYS A 131 -11.15 -7.57 1.78
CA CYS A 131 -10.06 -6.80 2.36
C CYS A 131 -8.79 -6.90 1.52
N LEU A 132 -8.49 -8.07 0.97
CA LEU A 132 -7.35 -8.27 0.06
C LEU A 132 -7.53 -7.51 -1.25
N ALA A 133 -8.75 -7.51 -1.81
CA ALA A 133 -9.04 -6.81 -3.07
C ALA A 133 -9.04 -5.27 -2.93
N ASN A 134 -9.36 -4.75 -1.75
CA ASN A 134 -9.52 -3.32 -1.50
C ASN A 134 -8.46 -2.70 -0.58
N ALA A 135 -7.53 -3.49 -0.06
CA ALA A 135 -6.35 -2.96 0.58
C ALA A 135 -5.54 -2.15 -0.45
N PRO A 136 -5.06 -0.93 -0.11
CA PRO A 136 -4.07 -0.26 -0.94
C PRO A 136 -2.81 -1.14 -0.99
N ALA A 137 -2.68 -1.90 -2.07
CA ALA A 137 -1.61 -2.82 -2.45
C ALA A 137 -0.57 -3.17 -1.34
N LEU A 138 -1.00 -3.89 -0.30
CA LEU A 138 -0.12 -4.83 0.38
C LEU A 138 -0.22 -6.15 -0.39
N ASP A 139 0.46 -6.19 -1.53
CA ASP A 139 0.35 -7.32 -2.44
C ASP A 139 0.79 -8.62 -1.75
N SER A 140 -0.14 -9.57 -1.76
CA SER A 140 0.08 -10.99 -1.59
C SER A 140 1.31 -11.45 -2.36
N GLY A 141 2.38 -11.74 -1.64
CA GLY A 141 3.37 -12.71 -2.07
C GLY A 141 2.67 -14.05 -2.26
N ASN A 142 2.43 -14.40 -3.52
CA ASN A 142 2.55 -15.79 -3.91
C ASN A 142 4.04 -16.13 -3.82
N GLU A 143 4.38 -16.98 -2.86
CA GLU A 143 5.68 -17.64 -2.83
C GLU A 143 5.75 -18.61 -4.02
N SER A 144 6.32 -18.12 -5.12
CA SER A 144 7.22 -18.84 -6.03
C SER A 144 7.39 -18.04 -7.32
N GLU A 145 7.83 -16.80 -7.23
CA GLU A 145 8.44 -16.12 -8.37
C GLU A 145 9.73 -15.48 -7.89
N ALA A 146 10.78 -15.65 -8.67
CA ALA A 146 12.07 -15.02 -8.45
C ALA A 146 11.86 -13.56 -8.04
N GLN A 147 12.50 -13.15 -6.95
CA GLN A 147 12.52 -11.77 -6.50
C GLN A 147 12.73 -10.88 -7.74
N PRO A 148 11.81 -9.93 -8.05
CA PRO A 148 11.91 -9.19 -9.29
C PRO A 148 13.29 -8.56 -9.36
N PRO A 149 13.95 -8.58 -10.54
CA PRO A 149 15.34 -8.16 -10.68
C PRO A 149 15.57 -6.70 -10.22
N MET A 150 14.49 -5.93 -10.08
CA MET A 150 14.50 -4.56 -9.65
C MET A 150 13.53 -4.27 -8.49
N SER A 151 14.03 -3.55 -7.48
CA SER A 151 13.22 -2.94 -6.44
C SER A 151 13.87 -1.65 -5.95
N VAL A 152 13.08 -0.65 -5.53
CA VAL A 152 13.60 0.62 -5.01
C VAL A 152 14.49 0.39 -3.78
N ARG A 153 14.07 -0.49 -2.86
CA ARG A 153 14.88 -0.89 -1.69
C ARG A 153 16.22 -1.50 -2.10
N GLY A 154 16.23 -2.31 -3.16
CA GLY A 154 17.45 -2.88 -3.75
C GLY A 154 18.40 -1.80 -4.26
N VAL A 155 17.88 -0.81 -5.00
CA VAL A 155 18.69 0.32 -5.50
C VAL A 155 19.32 1.09 -4.34
N VAL A 156 18.52 1.49 -3.35
CA VAL A 156 18.98 2.22 -2.16
C VAL A 156 20.08 1.44 -1.42
N LYS A 157 19.91 0.12 -1.27
CA LYS A 157 20.92 -0.74 -0.64
C LYS A 157 22.24 -0.71 -1.41
N VAL A 158 22.21 -0.93 -2.72
CA VAL A 158 23.44 -0.95 -3.55
C VAL A 158 24.13 0.41 -3.55
N VAL A 159 23.40 1.53 -3.63
CA VAL A 159 24.00 2.87 -3.56
C VAL A 159 24.71 3.07 -2.22
N LYS A 160 24.09 2.69 -1.10
CA LYS A 160 24.69 2.79 0.23
C LYS A 160 25.95 1.94 0.38
N GLU A 161 25.96 0.73 -0.20
CA GLU A 161 27.11 -0.18 -0.14
C GLU A 161 28.27 0.29 -1.02
N ARG A 162 28.00 0.78 -2.23
CA ARG A 162 29.01 1.15 -3.22
C ARG A 162 29.52 2.59 -3.08
N SER A 163 28.66 3.51 -2.63
CA SER A 163 28.98 4.93 -2.49
C SER A 163 28.33 5.51 -1.21
N PRO A 164 28.87 5.19 -0.02
CA PRO A 164 28.30 5.62 1.25
C PRO A 164 28.16 7.15 1.38
N GLN A 165 29.01 7.94 0.72
CA GLN A 165 28.91 9.41 0.72
C GLN A 165 27.59 9.93 0.14
N LEU A 166 26.91 9.14 -0.70
CA LEU A 166 25.62 9.50 -1.32
C LEU A 166 24.42 9.10 -0.44
N ALA A 167 24.63 8.45 0.71
CA ALA A 167 23.55 7.90 1.52
C ALA A 167 22.56 8.97 2.03
N ASN A 168 23.05 10.18 2.30
CA ASN A 168 22.23 11.30 2.79
C ASN A 168 21.33 11.91 1.69
N SER A 169 21.63 11.62 0.42
CA SER A 169 20.85 12.07 -0.74
C SER A 169 19.80 11.05 -1.18
N LEU A 170 19.76 9.87 -0.54
CA LEU A 170 18.75 8.85 -0.84
C LEU A 170 17.47 9.14 -0.06
N ASP A 171 16.33 8.79 -0.67
CA ASP A 171 15.02 8.88 -0.03
C ASP A 171 14.70 10.30 0.50
N ALA A 172 15.18 11.30 -0.26
CA ALA A 172 15.22 12.69 0.15
C ALA A 172 13.85 13.36 -0.03
N GLU A 173 13.44 14.12 0.98
CA GLU A 173 12.23 14.94 0.95
C GLU A 173 12.61 16.39 0.63
N VAL A 174 11.97 16.95 -0.39
CA VAL A 174 12.21 18.32 -0.86
C VAL A 174 10.89 19.06 -0.86
N VAL A 175 10.83 20.17 -0.11
CA VAL A 175 9.69 21.07 -0.11
C VAL A 175 9.98 22.17 -1.12
N LEU A 176 9.20 22.22 -2.20
CA LEU A 176 9.27 23.30 -3.18
C LEU A 176 8.31 24.42 -2.75
N HIS A 177 8.66 25.68 -2.99
CA HIS A 177 7.76 26.81 -2.69
C HIS A 177 6.43 26.74 -3.45
N THR A 178 6.40 26.04 -4.58
CA THR A 178 5.20 25.82 -5.39
C THR A 178 4.26 24.74 -4.84
N THR A 179 4.68 24.01 -3.80
CA THR A 179 3.93 22.90 -3.21
C THR A 179 3.86 23.05 -1.70
N GLU A 180 2.66 22.91 -1.11
CA GLU A 180 2.49 22.91 0.35
C GLU A 180 2.94 21.60 1.02
N HIS A 181 3.39 20.62 0.23
CA HIS A 181 3.77 19.29 0.69
C HIS A 181 5.17 18.93 0.24
N ALA A 182 5.86 18.11 1.04
CA ALA A 182 7.17 17.57 0.70
C ALA A 182 7.04 16.54 -0.44
N ILE A 183 7.91 16.66 -1.44
CA ILE A 183 8.04 15.70 -2.53
C ILE A 183 9.21 14.78 -2.21
N ARG A 184 8.99 13.48 -2.33
CA ARG A 184 10.00 12.47 -2.04
C ARG A 184 10.67 11.97 -3.32
N PHE A 185 11.99 11.92 -3.29
CA PHE A 185 12.81 11.42 -4.38
C PHE A 185 13.56 10.16 -3.94
N THR A 186 13.74 9.20 -4.86
CA THR A 186 14.65 8.07 -4.59
C THR A 186 16.08 8.57 -4.36
N PHE A 187 16.52 9.56 -5.14
CA PHE A 187 17.78 10.25 -4.97
C PHE A 187 17.63 11.74 -5.29
N TYR A 188 18.21 12.61 -4.47
CA TYR A 188 18.28 14.04 -4.71
C TYR A 188 19.64 14.61 -4.32
N GLY A 189 20.35 15.17 -5.29
CA GLY A 189 21.64 15.82 -5.12
C GLY A 189 21.84 16.97 -6.10
N ALA A 190 22.97 17.67 -5.98
CA ALA A 190 23.23 18.88 -6.75
C ALA A 190 23.25 18.68 -8.27
N ARG A 191 23.59 17.47 -8.75
CA ARG A 191 23.66 17.13 -10.18
C ARG A 191 22.47 16.32 -10.68
N LEU A 192 21.87 15.50 -9.82
CA LEU A 192 20.84 14.53 -10.19
C LEU A 192 19.68 14.56 -9.19
N ALA A 193 18.46 14.66 -9.71
CA ALA A 193 17.27 14.15 -9.02
C ALA A 193 16.72 12.97 -9.80
N ALA A 194 16.51 11.85 -9.10
CA ALA A 194 16.04 10.63 -9.71
C ALA A 194 14.93 9.96 -8.91
N ASN A 195 13.98 9.40 -9.65
CA ASN A 195 12.99 8.48 -9.11
C ASN A 195 13.12 7.12 -9.78
N VAL A 196 12.90 6.08 -8.98
CA VAL A 196 12.97 4.69 -9.43
C VAL A 196 11.57 4.10 -9.37
N VAL A 197 11.08 3.55 -10.47
CA VAL A 197 9.78 2.89 -10.55
C VAL A 197 9.90 1.54 -11.25
N VAL A 198 9.06 0.59 -10.89
CA VAL A 198 8.98 -0.73 -11.54
C VAL A 198 7.65 -0.86 -12.24
N LEU A 199 7.67 -1.00 -13.57
CA LEU A 199 6.49 -1.28 -14.37
C LEU A 199 6.18 -2.77 -14.32
N ASN A 200 4.99 -3.10 -13.84
CA ASN A 200 4.52 -4.47 -13.73
C ASN A 200 3.37 -4.71 -14.69
N ALA A 201 3.51 -5.67 -15.62
CA ALA A 201 2.49 -5.98 -16.62
C ALA A 201 1.13 -6.34 -15.98
N SER A 202 1.15 -7.11 -14.89
CA SER A 202 -0.07 -7.51 -14.17
C SER A 202 -0.77 -6.35 -13.44
N ARG A 203 -0.04 -5.26 -13.16
CA ARG A 203 -0.51 -4.07 -12.43
C ARG A 203 -0.25 -2.78 -13.19
N MET A 204 -0.29 -2.86 -14.52
CA MET A 204 0.19 -1.79 -15.39
C MET A 204 -0.44 -0.43 -15.10
N ALA A 205 -1.76 -0.39 -14.88
CA ALA A 205 -2.47 0.85 -14.58
C ALA A 205 -1.96 1.54 -13.30
N THR A 206 -1.65 0.76 -12.26
CA THR A 206 -1.13 1.27 -11.00
C THR A 206 0.33 1.71 -11.16
N SER A 207 1.19 0.88 -11.76
CA SER A 207 2.60 1.24 -11.96
C SER A 207 2.78 2.43 -12.90
N LEU A 208 1.92 2.58 -13.90
CA LEU A 208 1.94 3.74 -14.81
C LEU A 208 1.49 5.01 -14.09
N ARG A 209 0.48 4.92 -13.21
CA ARG A 209 0.04 6.06 -12.39
C ARG A 209 1.16 6.52 -11.46
N GLU A 210 1.85 5.59 -10.82
CA GLU A 210 3.01 5.86 -9.97
C GLU A 210 4.16 6.50 -10.77
N ALA A 211 4.50 5.92 -11.94
CA ALA A 211 5.52 6.48 -12.83
C ALA A 211 5.20 7.91 -13.27
N ARG A 212 3.94 8.20 -13.64
CA ARG A 212 3.50 9.56 -13.99
C ARG A 212 3.58 10.52 -12.80
N ALA A 213 3.23 10.07 -11.60
CA ALA A 213 3.36 10.89 -10.39
C ALA A 213 4.83 11.25 -10.10
N HIS A 214 5.76 10.32 -10.27
CA HIS A 214 7.19 10.57 -10.14
C HIS A 214 7.74 11.48 -11.24
N LEU A 215 7.26 11.32 -12.47
CA LEU A 215 7.63 12.18 -13.59
C LEU A 215 7.14 13.61 -13.35
N TRP A 216 5.91 13.78 -12.88
CA TRP A 216 5.37 15.08 -12.47
C TRP A 216 6.21 15.71 -11.34
N SER A 217 6.55 14.92 -10.31
CA SER A 217 7.41 15.35 -9.20
C SER A 217 8.78 15.86 -9.68
N LEU A 218 9.40 15.16 -10.63
CA LEU A 218 10.66 15.59 -11.26
C LEU A 218 10.46 16.88 -12.08
N SER A 219 9.35 17.00 -12.81
CA SER A 219 9.06 18.22 -13.58
C SER A 219 8.84 19.45 -12.71
N LEU A 220 8.30 19.30 -11.50
CA LEU A 220 8.19 20.41 -10.56
C LEU A 220 9.57 20.96 -10.16
N VAL A 221 10.57 20.10 -10.02
CA VAL A 221 11.97 20.52 -9.78
C VAL A 221 12.53 21.23 -11.01
N ALA A 222 12.16 20.80 -12.21
CA ALA A 222 12.53 21.47 -13.46
C ALA A 222 11.99 22.89 -13.53
N ASP A 223 10.78 23.13 -13.03
CA ASP A 223 10.12 24.44 -13.08
C ASP A 223 10.37 25.30 -11.84
N ALA A 224 10.85 24.70 -10.74
CA ALA A 224 11.13 25.41 -9.50
C ALA A 224 12.18 26.52 -9.70
N THR A 225 11.83 27.70 -9.18
CA THR A 225 12.71 28.85 -9.08
C THR A 225 13.16 29.02 -7.63
N GLY A 226 14.37 29.55 -7.41
CA GLY A 226 14.88 29.80 -6.04
C GLY A 226 15.48 28.59 -5.31
N LEU A 227 15.64 27.43 -5.98
CA LEU A 227 16.43 26.34 -5.42
C LEU A 227 17.91 26.75 -5.34
N LEU A 228 18.51 26.63 -4.15
CA LEU A 228 19.95 26.90 -3.95
C LEU A 228 20.82 25.99 -4.84
N PHE A 229 20.38 24.73 -5.00
CA PHE A 229 21.01 23.76 -5.89
C PHE A 229 19.92 23.13 -6.74
N LYS A 230 19.87 23.52 -8.02
CA LYS A 230 18.96 22.91 -9.00
C LYS A 230 19.70 21.77 -9.72
N PRO A 231 19.23 20.52 -9.63
CA PRO A 231 19.82 19.41 -10.35
C PRO A 231 19.86 19.68 -11.86
N SER A 232 21.02 19.45 -12.48
CA SER A 232 21.18 19.59 -13.93
C SER A 232 20.59 18.42 -14.71
N HIS A 233 20.40 17.27 -14.05
CA HIS A 233 19.82 16.06 -14.61
C HIS A 233 18.61 15.62 -13.79
N LEU A 234 17.52 15.34 -14.50
CA LEU A 234 16.29 14.80 -13.94
C LEU A 234 16.00 13.49 -14.66
N GLU A 235 15.91 12.39 -13.92
CA GLU A 235 15.77 11.07 -14.51
C GLU A 235 14.76 10.18 -13.79
N LEU A 236 13.83 9.60 -14.55
CA LEU A 236 12.98 8.50 -14.11
C LEU A 236 13.62 7.19 -14.58
N LEU A 237 14.11 6.40 -13.62
CA LEU A 237 14.66 5.07 -13.85
C LEU A 237 13.54 4.04 -13.76
N THR A 238 13.30 3.33 -14.86
CA THR A 238 12.19 2.41 -15.03
C THR A 238 12.70 0.97 -15.13
N GLY A 239 12.35 0.16 -14.14
CA GLY A 239 12.43 -1.29 -14.23
C GLY A 239 11.21 -1.85 -14.93
N VAL A 240 11.35 -3.02 -15.54
CA VAL A 240 10.21 -3.80 -16.03
C VAL A 240 10.26 -5.21 -15.46
N THR A 241 9.13 -5.74 -15.01
CA THR A 241 9.05 -7.14 -14.55
C THR A 241 9.05 -8.11 -15.73
N GLU A 242 8.48 -7.69 -16.86
CA GLU A 242 8.36 -8.47 -18.08
C GLU A 242 8.48 -7.56 -19.30
N ASP A 243 9.18 -8.00 -20.34
CA ASP A 243 9.23 -7.30 -21.62
C ASP A 243 8.04 -7.71 -22.49
N SER A 244 6.95 -6.96 -22.39
CA SER A 244 5.72 -7.18 -23.15
C SER A 244 5.44 -5.98 -24.06
N ALA A 245 4.57 -6.16 -25.06
CA ALA A 245 4.15 -5.04 -25.91
C ALA A 245 3.52 -3.90 -25.10
N GLN A 246 2.83 -4.24 -24.00
CA GLN A 246 2.22 -3.28 -23.11
C GLN A 246 3.25 -2.48 -22.31
N THR A 247 4.30 -3.12 -21.77
CA THR A 247 5.36 -2.44 -21.01
C THR A 247 6.21 -1.56 -21.92
N ARG A 248 6.49 -2.00 -23.16
CA ARG A 248 7.14 -1.18 -24.19
C ARG A 248 6.34 0.06 -24.56
N SER A 249 5.05 -0.10 -24.84
CA SER A 249 4.15 1.03 -25.13
C SER A 249 4.11 2.05 -23.98
N ALA A 250 4.01 1.56 -22.74
CA ALA A 250 4.03 2.41 -21.55
C ALA A 250 5.36 3.15 -21.37
N LEU A 251 6.50 2.51 -21.66
CA LEU A 251 7.81 3.15 -21.65
C LEU A 251 7.93 4.24 -22.72
N ASP A 252 7.45 3.99 -23.93
CA ASP A 252 7.46 4.96 -25.02
C ASP A 252 6.59 6.18 -24.68
N GLU A 253 5.44 5.95 -24.08
CA GLU A 253 4.54 7.00 -23.58
C GLU A 253 5.22 7.83 -22.48
N LEU A 254 5.79 7.19 -21.46
CA LEU A 254 6.50 7.87 -20.39
C LEU A 254 7.70 8.66 -20.93
N ALA A 255 8.46 8.10 -21.87
CA ALA A 255 9.59 8.77 -22.49
C ALA A 255 9.14 9.98 -23.32
N PHE A 256 8.01 9.88 -24.03
CA PHE A 256 7.41 11.01 -24.73
C PHE A 256 6.98 12.11 -23.76
N GLU A 257 6.28 11.76 -22.69
CA GLU A 257 5.87 12.69 -21.63
C GLU A 257 7.06 13.34 -20.92
N GLY A 258 8.10 12.56 -20.62
CA GLY A 258 9.32 13.02 -19.94
C GLY A 258 10.06 14.08 -20.76
N ARG A 259 10.27 13.82 -22.06
CA ARG A 259 10.92 14.78 -22.97
C ARG A 259 10.20 16.13 -23.01
N ARG A 260 8.86 16.14 -23.01
CA ARG A 260 8.08 17.38 -22.97
C ARG A 260 8.30 18.21 -21.70
N ARG A 261 8.75 17.57 -20.62
CA ARG A 261 8.97 18.17 -19.30
C ARG A 261 10.45 18.25 -18.92
N SER A 262 11.38 18.05 -19.87
CA SER A 262 12.82 18.02 -19.62
C SER A 262 13.26 16.98 -18.58
N VAL A 263 12.54 15.86 -18.48
CA VAL A 263 12.86 14.72 -17.62
C VAL A 263 13.25 13.54 -18.50
N ASN A 264 14.42 12.96 -18.29
CA ASN A 264 14.83 11.75 -18.99
C ASN A 264 14.10 10.53 -18.42
N VAL A 265 13.69 9.61 -19.28
CA VAL A 265 13.14 8.31 -18.85
C VAL A 265 14.04 7.23 -19.42
N SER A 266 14.61 6.42 -18.53
CA SER A 266 15.57 5.38 -18.89
C SER A 266 15.11 4.04 -18.38
N ARG A 267 15.20 3.02 -19.23
CA ARG A 267 14.99 1.63 -18.83
C ARG A 267 16.26 1.09 -18.19
N VAL A 268 16.12 0.38 -17.08
CA VAL A 268 17.19 -0.29 -16.35
C VAL A 268 16.81 -1.75 -16.11
N ALA A 269 17.77 -2.65 -16.20
CA ALA A 269 17.49 -4.09 -16.15
C ALA A 269 17.47 -4.63 -14.71
N SER A 270 18.18 -3.98 -13.79
CA SER A 270 18.30 -4.44 -12.40
C SER A 270 18.43 -3.29 -11.39
N SER A 271 18.30 -3.64 -10.11
CA SER A 271 18.58 -2.71 -9.02
C SER A 271 20.04 -2.23 -9.02
N GLU A 272 20.98 -3.08 -9.42
CA GLU A 272 22.41 -2.73 -9.50
C GLU A 272 22.66 -1.75 -10.64
N ASP A 273 22.07 -1.96 -11.81
CA ASP A 273 22.20 -1.03 -12.95
C ASP A 273 21.65 0.36 -12.62
N ALA A 274 20.48 0.41 -11.97
CA ALA A 274 19.87 1.66 -11.53
C ALA A 274 20.76 2.39 -10.50
N ALA A 275 21.33 1.64 -9.55
CA ALA A 275 22.22 2.20 -8.53
C ALA A 275 23.52 2.74 -9.16
N MET A 276 24.14 1.97 -10.06
CA MET A 276 25.36 2.39 -10.76
C MET A 276 25.11 3.62 -11.62
N ARG A 277 23.93 3.74 -12.24
CA ARG A 277 23.53 4.93 -12.99
C ARG A 277 23.37 6.16 -12.10
N ILE A 278 22.74 6.01 -10.94
CA ILE A 278 22.66 7.09 -9.93
C ILE A 278 24.06 7.52 -9.52
N ILE A 279 24.94 6.56 -9.16
CA ILE A 279 26.31 6.85 -8.72
C ILE A 279 27.10 7.60 -9.81
N ALA A 280 27.01 7.15 -11.06
CA ALA A 280 27.75 7.73 -12.18
C ALA A 280 27.31 9.17 -12.52
N GLN A 281 26.03 9.49 -12.32
CA GLN A 281 25.49 10.83 -12.61
C GLN A 281 25.52 11.78 -11.40
N ALA A 282 25.56 11.23 -10.18
CA ALA A 282 25.64 11.98 -8.94
C ALA A 282 27.05 12.47 -8.61
N ALA A 283 28.09 11.74 -9.05
CA ALA A 283 29.49 12.16 -8.97
C ALA A 283 29.76 13.27 -9.99
#